data_AF-A0A7J9YK20-F1
#
_entry.id   AF-A0A7J9YK20-F1
#
_cell.length_a   1.000
_cell.length_b   1.000
_cell.length_c   1.000
_cell.angle_alpha   90.00
_cell.angle_beta   90.00
_cell.angle_gamma   90.00
#
_symmetry.space_group_name_H-M   'P 1'
#
loop_
_entity.id
_entity.type
_entity.pdbx_description
1 polymer ?
#
loop_
_entity_poly.entity_id
_entity_poly.type
_entity_poly.pdbx_seq_one_letter_code
_entity_poly.pdbx_strand_id
1 'polypeptide(L)'
;MRRLIVAEWRKLASTRLWFWLLLASVVLTVTFAALAIAFGDDPDNPTPPLSGASGQRTVFSVGFGGAGALVAILGAVGMTTEFRHRTATATFLATPDRGRLVLAKLIAYALVGAGFGAICVLATIAVALPYLDSKGITVSLTGNGIPTTLLAVVAAVTLYAVIGVGLGAVLRDQVATAAGLLLTARRDIS
;
A
#
# COMPACT_ATOMS: atom_id res chain seq x y z
N MET A 1 -20.89 11.35 -5.66
CA MET A 1 -19.52 11.00 -5.25
C MET A 1 -19.44 10.42 -3.83
N ARG A 2 -19.81 11.16 -2.78
CA ARG A 2 -19.75 10.70 -1.38
C ARG A 2 -20.40 9.32 -1.13
N ARG A 3 -21.60 9.06 -1.67
CA ARG A 3 -22.28 7.77 -1.54
C ARG A 3 -21.50 6.58 -2.14
N LEU A 4 -20.76 6.81 -3.23
CA LEU A 4 -19.91 5.78 -3.87
C LEU A 4 -18.70 5.46 -3.01
N ILE A 5 -18.02 6.47 -2.45
CA ILE A 5 -16.88 6.29 -1.54
C ILE A 5 -17.30 5.51 -0.29
N VAL A 6 -18.47 5.84 0.29
CA VAL A 6 -19.00 5.11 1.46
C VAL A 6 -19.32 3.66 1.12
N ALA A 7 -19.82 3.38 -0.09
CA ALA A 7 -20.07 2.01 -0.53
C ALA A 7 -18.77 1.20 -0.65
N GLU A 8 -17.71 1.79 -1.24
CA GLU A 8 -16.38 1.17 -1.30
C GLU A 8 -15.80 0.89 0.09
N TRP A 9 -15.96 1.84 1.02
CA TRP A 9 -15.50 1.68 2.39
C TRP A 9 -16.19 0.50 3.10
N ARG A 10 -17.51 0.33 2.90
CA ARG A 10 -18.24 -0.81 3.47
C ARG A 10 -17.78 -2.14 2.89
N LYS A 11 -17.48 -2.20 1.59
CA LYS A 11 -16.94 -3.41 0.96
C LYS A 11 -15.59 -3.76 1.58
N LEU A 12 -14.67 -2.80 1.65
CA LEU A 12 -13.38 -2.96 2.29
C LEU A 12 -13.52 -3.44 3.75
N ALA A 13 -14.34 -2.77 4.54
CA ALA A 13 -14.55 -3.12 5.94
C ALA A 13 -15.16 -4.52 6.14
N SER A 14 -15.98 -4.99 5.19
CA SER A 14 -16.59 -6.32 5.25
C SER A 14 -15.58 -7.47 5.05
N THR A 15 -14.47 -7.22 4.36
CA THR A 15 -13.39 -8.18 4.19
C THR A 15 -12.39 -8.06 5.33
N ARG A 16 -12.04 -9.16 6.01
CA ARG A 16 -10.97 -9.13 7.02
C ARG A 16 -9.56 -8.94 6.43
N LEU A 17 -9.43 -8.97 5.10
CA LEU A 17 -8.14 -8.91 4.39
C LEU A 17 -7.36 -7.63 4.68
N TRP A 18 -8.01 -6.46 4.70
CA TRP A 18 -7.31 -5.19 4.94
C TRP A 18 -6.64 -5.18 6.33
N PHE A 19 -7.30 -5.75 7.34
CA PHE A 19 -6.78 -5.81 8.70
C PHE A 19 -5.54 -6.70 8.78
N TRP A 20 -5.57 -7.89 8.16
CA TRP A 20 -4.43 -8.79 8.14
C TRP A 20 -3.26 -8.23 7.33
N LEU A 21 -3.53 -7.56 6.21
CA LEU A 21 -2.49 -6.88 5.44
C LEU A 21 -1.89 -5.71 6.21
N LEU A 22 -2.70 -4.94 6.93
CA LEU A 22 -2.21 -3.86 7.80
C LEU A 22 -1.32 -4.43 8.90
N LEU A 23 -1.76 -5.49 9.58
CA LEU A 23 -0.98 -6.15 10.62
C LEU A 23 0.36 -6.66 10.07
N ALA A 24 0.34 -7.35 8.92
CA ALA A 24 1.54 -7.83 8.25
C ALA A 24 2.47 -6.67 7.85
N SER A 25 1.92 -5.56 7.35
CA SER A 25 2.69 -4.35 7.03
C SER A 25 3.38 -3.79 8.25
N VAL A 26 2.68 -3.65 9.37
CA VAL A 26 3.27 -3.15 10.62
C VAL A 26 4.38 -4.07 11.11
N VAL A 27 4.14 -5.39 11.14
CA VAL A 27 5.13 -6.37 11.57
C VAL A 27 6.39 -6.31 10.69
N LEU A 28 6.23 -6.29 9.36
CA LEU A 28 7.37 -6.18 8.44
C LEU A 28 8.11 -4.85 8.61
N THR A 29 7.39 -3.74 8.72
CA THR A 29 7.96 -2.42 8.93
C THR A 29 8.81 -2.37 10.20
N VAL A 30 8.27 -2.85 11.32
CA VAL A 30 8.99 -2.91 12.60
C VAL A 30 10.20 -3.82 12.52
N THR A 31 10.03 -4.99 11.90
CA THR A 31 11.12 -5.97 11.72
C THR A 31 12.25 -5.36 10.91
N PHE A 32 11.96 -4.76 9.77
CA PHE A 32 12.99 -4.14 8.94
C PHE A 32 13.63 -2.92 9.62
N ALA A 33 12.87 -2.10 10.36
CA ALA A 33 13.44 -0.99 11.11
C ALA A 33 14.41 -1.48 12.20
N ALA A 34 14.02 -2.53 12.93
CA ALA A 34 14.86 -3.14 13.94
C ALA A 34 16.14 -3.75 13.33
N LEU A 35 16.04 -4.45 12.20
CA LEU A 35 17.20 -4.99 11.49
C LEU A 35 18.12 -3.88 10.97
N ALA A 36 17.56 -2.82 10.38
CA ALA A 36 18.33 -1.68 9.88
C ALA A 36 19.14 -1.00 10.99
N ILE A 37 18.58 -0.90 12.20
CA ILE A 37 19.29 -0.35 13.36
C ILE A 37 20.29 -1.37 13.92
N ALA A 38 19.92 -2.65 14.01
CA ALA A 38 20.78 -3.70 14.57
C ALA A 38 22.11 -3.79 13.80
N PHE A 39 22.04 -3.81 12.47
CA PHE A 39 23.19 -3.99 11.57
C PHE A 39 23.75 -2.67 11.01
N GLY A 40 23.19 -1.52 11.37
CA GLY A 40 23.54 -0.24 10.75
C GLY A 40 24.95 0.30 11.04
N ASP A 41 25.62 -0.23 12.07
CA ASP A 41 27.00 0.16 12.46
C ASP A 41 28.04 -0.92 12.12
N ASP A 42 27.63 -1.97 11.40
CA ASP A 42 28.53 -3.04 10.96
C ASP A 42 29.51 -2.50 9.89
N PRO A 43 30.84 -2.64 10.05
CA PRO A 43 31.83 -2.14 9.10
C PRO A 43 31.66 -2.67 7.67
N ASP A 44 31.10 -3.88 7.53
CA ASP A 44 30.87 -4.52 6.24
C ASP A 44 29.52 -4.13 5.61
N ASN A 45 28.70 -3.35 6.31
CA ASN A 45 27.42 -2.90 5.81
C ASN A 45 27.58 -1.65 4.91
N PRO A 46 27.16 -1.71 3.64
CA PRO A 46 27.27 -0.57 2.72
C PRO A 46 26.33 0.60 3.05
N THR A 47 25.45 0.47 4.06
CA THR A 47 24.54 1.56 4.45
C THR A 47 25.28 2.69 5.18
N PRO A 48 24.84 3.97 5.01
CA PRO A 48 25.46 5.08 5.72
C PRO A 48 25.35 4.92 7.26
N PRO A 49 26.33 5.43 8.03
CA PRO A 49 26.33 5.33 9.49
C PRO A 49 25.07 5.92 10.12
N LEU A 50 24.56 5.27 11.17
CA LEU A 50 23.35 5.68 11.89
C LEU A 50 23.48 7.04 12.59
N SER A 51 24.70 7.46 12.92
CA SER A 51 25.00 8.80 13.46
C SER A 51 24.84 9.91 12.42
N GLY A 52 24.89 9.58 11.13
CA GLY A 52 24.75 10.53 10.04
C GLY A 52 23.29 10.73 9.60
N ALA A 53 22.98 11.93 9.09
CA ALA A 53 21.64 12.26 8.58
C ALA A 53 21.14 11.27 7.50
N SER A 54 22.04 10.77 6.65
CA SER A 54 21.67 9.79 5.62
C SER A 54 21.30 8.42 6.21
N GLY A 55 22.03 7.92 7.22
CA GLY A 55 21.70 6.65 7.88
C GLY A 55 20.38 6.72 8.63
N GLN A 56 20.12 7.83 9.32
CA GLN A 56 18.84 8.08 9.98
C GLN A 56 17.68 8.08 8.96
N ARG A 57 17.81 8.80 7.84
CA ARG A 57 16.79 8.77 6.78
C ARG A 57 16.56 7.36 6.24
N THR A 58 17.61 6.55 6.07
CA THR A 58 17.47 5.15 5.65
C THR A 58 16.60 4.38 6.63
N VAL A 59 16.86 4.46 7.95
CA VAL A 59 16.05 3.78 8.98
C VAL A 59 14.57 4.19 8.90
N PHE A 60 14.27 5.48 8.75
CA PHE A 60 12.90 5.95 8.66
C PHE A 60 12.21 5.68 7.31
N SER A 61 12.98 5.46 6.24
CA SER A 61 12.44 5.14 4.91
C SER A 61 11.90 3.70 4.79
N VAL A 62 12.40 2.81 5.65
CA VAL A 62 12.06 1.38 5.68
C VAL A 62 10.55 1.12 5.91
N GLY A 63 9.82 2.09 6.47
CA GLY A 63 8.36 2.06 6.58
C GLY A 63 7.66 1.76 5.26
N PHE A 64 8.21 2.22 4.13
CA PHE A 64 7.69 1.90 2.80
C PHE A 64 7.85 0.40 2.45
N GLY A 65 8.98 -0.22 2.79
CA GLY A 65 9.29 -1.61 2.44
C GLY A 65 8.29 -2.61 3.03
N GLY A 66 7.79 -2.37 4.24
CA GLY A 66 6.76 -3.21 4.87
C GLY A 66 5.33 -2.97 4.33
N ALA A 67 5.03 -1.75 3.87
CA ALA A 67 3.65 -1.35 3.54
C ALA A 67 3.34 -1.33 2.03
N GLY A 68 4.29 -0.93 1.19
CA GLY A 68 4.05 -0.62 -0.22
C GLY A 68 3.49 -1.79 -1.03
N ALA A 69 4.13 -2.95 -0.95
CA ALA A 69 3.69 -4.14 -1.68
C ALA A 69 2.31 -4.65 -1.18
N LEU A 70 2.12 -4.69 0.14
CA LEU A 70 0.90 -5.23 0.75
C LEU A 70 -0.32 -4.34 0.48
N VAL A 71 -0.15 -3.03 0.47
CA VAL A 71 -1.26 -2.12 0.13
C VAL A 71 -1.57 -2.13 -1.37
N ALA A 72 -0.57 -2.34 -2.23
CA ALA A 72 -0.80 -2.55 -3.65
C ALA A 72 -1.59 -3.85 -3.90
N ILE A 73 -1.27 -4.93 -3.17
CA ILE A 73 -2.06 -6.18 -3.20
C ILE A 73 -3.50 -5.92 -2.76
N LEU A 74 -3.71 -5.16 -1.68
CA LEU A 74 -5.05 -4.80 -1.23
C LEU A 74 -5.83 -4.06 -2.33
N GLY A 75 -5.19 -3.09 -3.00
CA GLY A 75 -5.74 -2.36 -4.14
C GLY A 75 -6.13 -3.28 -5.31
N ALA A 76 -5.24 -4.19 -5.69
CA ALA A 76 -5.46 -5.13 -6.78
C ALA A 76 -6.60 -6.12 -6.48
N VAL A 77 -6.62 -6.70 -5.28
CA VAL A 77 -7.71 -7.59 -4.83
C VAL A 77 -9.03 -6.83 -4.76
N GLY A 78 -8.99 -5.61 -4.25
CA GLY A 78 -10.12 -4.69 -4.17
C GLY A 78 -10.76 -4.33 -5.51
N MET A 79 -9.95 -4.29 -6.57
CA MET A 79 -10.42 -4.08 -7.94
C MET A 79 -10.94 -5.38 -8.56
N THR A 80 -10.25 -6.50 -8.37
CA THR A 80 -10.57 -7.78 -9.03
C THR A 80 -11.77 -8.51 -8.42
N THR A 81 -12.05 -8.34 -7.13
CA THR A 81 -13.13 -9.03 -6.40
C THR A 81 -14.53 -8.71 -6.91
N GLU A 82 -14.78 -7.51 -7.43
CA GLU A 82 -16.08 -7.14 -8.00
C GLU A 82 -16.44 -7.96 -9.25
N PHE A 83 -15.42 -8.44 -9.95
CA PHE A 83 -15.58 -9.27 -11.12
C PHE A 83 -15.72 -10.73 -10.75
N ARG A 84 -14.96 -11.19 -9.75
CA ARG A 84 -15.07 -12.56 -9.20
C ARG A 84 -16.49 -12.84 -8.68
N HIS A 85 -17.12 -11.87 -8.02
CA HIS A 85 -18.47 -12.01 -7.48
C HIS A 85 -19.58 -11.52 -8.41
N ARG A 86 -19.27 -11.16 -9.66
CA ARG A 86 -20.21 -10.60 -10.67
C ARG A 86 -21.00 -9.37 -10.21
N THR A 87 -20.55 -8.67 -9.16
CA THR A 87 -21.21 -7.47 -8.64
C THR A 87 -20.98 -6.24 -9.50
N ALA A 88 -20.00 -6.28 -10.41
CA ALA A 88 -19.73 -5.21 -11.36
C ALA A 88 -20.93 -4.86 -12.25
N THR A 89 -21.62 -5.88 -12.79
CA THR A 89 -22.78 -5.67 -13.68
C THR A 89 -23.93 -4.99 -12.95
N ALA A 90 -24.22 -5.41 -11.72
CA ALA A 90 -25.23 -4.76 -10.87
C ALA A 90 -24.85 -3.31 -10.53
N THR A 91 -23.55 -3.05 -10.31
CA THR A 91 -23.05 -1.70 -9.98
C THR A 91 -23.13 -0.77 -11.20
N PHE A 92 -22.81 -1.26 -12.40
CA PHE A 92 -22.93 -0.48 -13.65
C PHE A 92 -24.38 -0.22 -14.05
N LEU A 93 -25.30 -1.16 -13.78
CA LEU A 93 -26.73 -0.93 -13.99
C LEU A 93 -27.30 0.12 -13.03
N ALA A 94 -26.79 0.17 -11.79
CA ALA A 94 -27.19 1.18 -10.81
C ALA A 94 -26.52 2.55 -11.02
N THR A 95 -25.33 2.59 -11.63
CA THR A 95 -24.59 3.82 -11.92
C THR A 95 -23.97 3.73 -13.33
N PRO A 96 -24.60 4.33 -14.36
CA PRO A 96 -24.17 4.17 -15.76
C PRO A 96 -22.83 4.85 -16.10
N ASP A 97 -22.29 5.68 -15.20
CA ASP A 97 -21.05 6.41 -15.41
C ASP A 97 -19.83 5.64 -14.87
N ARG A 98 -19.18 4.89 -15.78
CA ARG A 98 -18.04 4.00 -15.47
C ARG A 98 -16.83 4.78 -14.92
N GLY A 99 -16.62 6.02 -15.35
CA GLY A 99 -15.49 6.85 -14.93
C GLY A 99 -15.61 7.30 -13.47
N ARG A 100 -16.80 7.72 -13.05
CA ARG A 100 -17.05 8.13 -11.66
C ARG A 100 -16.89 6.97 -10.66
N LEU A 101 -17.19 5.74 -11.07
CA LEU A 101 -17.02 4.56 -10.23
C LEU A 101 -15.53 4.27 -9.97
N VAL A 102 -14.73 4.24 -11.04
CA VAL A 102 -13.29 4.00 -10.96
C VAL A 102 -12.62 5.09 -10.13
N LEU A 103 -12.98 6.37 -10.35
CA LEU A 103 -12.46 7.48 -9.56
C LEU A 103 -12.81 7.35 -8.07
N ALA A 104 -14.04 6.94 -7.74
CA ALA A 104 -14.43 6.72 -6.34
C ALA A 104 -13.60 5.62 -5.68
N LYS A 105 -13.30 4.54 -6.42
CA LYS A 105 -12.44 3.45 -5.94
C LYS A 105 -11.00 3.93 -5.76
N LEU A 106 -10.43 4.63 -6.73
CA LEU A 106 -9.08 5.20 -6.61
C LEU A 106 -8.96 6.11 -5.37
N ILE A 107 -9.95 6.99 -5.13
CA ILE A 107 -9.98 7.84 -3.94
C ILE A 107 -10.08 7.00 -2.65
N ALA A 108 -10.97 6.00 -2.60
CA ALA A 108 -11.13 5.17 -1.42
C ALA A 108 -9.84 4.42 -1.06
N TYR A 109 -9.19 3.80 -2.05
CA TYR A 109 -7.94 3.05 -1.82
C TYR A 109 -6.74 3.98 -1.59
N ALA A 110 -6.72 5.19 -2.14
CA ALA A 110 -5.73 6.21 -1.78
C ALA A 110 -5.85 6.58 -0.29
N LEU A 111 -7.06 6.76 0.23
CA LEU A 111 -7.28 7.04 1.66
C LEU A 111 -6.84 5.86 2.55
N VAL A 112 -7.11 4.63 2.13
CA VAL A 112 -6.59 3.44 2.83
C VAL A 112 -5.06 3.42 2.80
N GLY A 113 -4.45 3.69 1.64
CA GLY A 113 -3.00 3.73 1.49
C GLY A 113 -2.33 4.79 2.36
N ALA A 114 -2.93 5.98 2.44
CA ALA A 114 -2.46 7.02 3.36
C ALA A 114 -2.55 6.57 4.82
N GLY A 115 -3.63 5.88 5.21
CA GLY A 115 -3.77 5.31 6.55
C GLY A 115 -2.73 4.24 6.87
N PHE A 116 -2.47 3.32 5.94
CA PHE A 116 -1.42 2.30 6.07
C PHE A 116 -0.04 2.95 6.23
N GLY A 117 0.30 3.90 5.35
CA GLY A 117 1.56 4.62 5.40
C GLY A 117 1.75 5.36 6.73
N ALA A 118 0.71 6.05 7.21
CA ALA A 118 0.74 6.76 8.48
C ALA A 118 0.96 5.82 9.67
N ILE A 119 0.24 4.70 9.73
CA ILE A 119 0.39 3.71 10.81
C ILE A 119 1.79 3.09 10.79
N CYS A 120 2.31 2.71 9.61
CA CYS A 120 3.66 2.18 9.48
C CYS A 120 4.73 3.21 9.88
N VAL A 121 4.57 4.48 9.50
CA VAL A 121 5.45 5.57 9.97
C VAL A 121 5.44 5.70 11.49
N LEU A 122 4.26 5.70 12.11
CA LEU A 122 4.14 5.77 13.57
C LEU A 122 4.80 4.55 14.24
N ALA A 123 4.61 3.36 13.68
CA ALA A 123 5.26 2.15 14.17
C ALA A 123 6.79 2.21 14.05
N THR A 124 7.32 2.72 12.92
CA THR A 124 8.75 2.96 12.75
C THR A 124 9.28 3.94 13.79
N ILE A 125 8.60 5.06 14.02
CA ILE A 125 9.02 6.05 15.04
C ILE A 125 9.02 5.43 16.44
N ALA A 126 7.95 4.70 16.79
CA ALA A 126 7.78 4.09 18.10
C ALA A 126 8.89 3.06 18.43
N VAL A 127 9.46 2.40 17.42
CA VAL A 127 10.52 1.40 17.60
C VAL A 127 11.91 2.00 17.40
N ALA A 128 12.08 2.86 16.39
CA ALA A 128 13.39 3.36 16.00
C ALA A 128 13.97 4.32 17.03
N LEU A 129 13.16 5.22 17.61
CA LEU A 129 13.65 6.18 18.60
C LEU A 129 14.23 5.52 19.86
N PRO A 130 13.51 4.64 20.59
CA PRO A 130 14.08 4.01 21.78
C PRO A 130 15.25 3.09 21.44
N TYR A 131 15.23 2.43 20.28
CA TYR A 131 16.33 1.55 19.90
C TYR A 131 17.61 2.33 19.56
N LEU A 132 17.50 3.44 18.82
CA LEU A 132 18.65 4.32 18.54
C LEU A 132 19.18 4.98 19.82
N ASP A 133 18.29 5.40 20.73
CA ASP A 133 18.67 5.94 22.03
C ASP A 133 19.45 4.92 22.88
N SER A 134 19.06 3.64 22.86
CA SER A 134 19.81 2.57 23.53
C SER A 134 21.22 2.34 22.97
N LYS A 135 21.49 2.80 21.74
CA LYS A 135 22.82 2.83 21.10
C LYS A 135 23.57 4.15 21.34
N GLY A 136 23.01 5.09 22.11
CA GLY A 136 23.58 6.42 22.33
C GLY A 136 23.41 7.38 21.15
N ILE A 137 22.56 7.05 20.17
CA ILE A 137 22.32 7.87 18.98
C ILE A 137 21.06 8.70 19.20
N THR A 138 21.24 10.00 19.45
CA THR A 138 20.13 10.93 19.59
C THR A 138 19.64 11.40 18.21
N VAL A 139 18.34 11.23 17.97
CA VAL A 139 17.69 11.61 16.71
C VAL A 139 16.62 12.65 16.95
N SER A 140 16.72 13.77 16.23
CA SER A 140 15.66 14.77 16.18
C SER A 140 14.72 14.51 15.01
N LEU A 141 13.44 14.24 15.30
CA LEU A 141 12.40 14.01 14.29
C LEU A 141 12.18 15.21 13.35
N THR A 142 12.52 16.42 13.77
CA THR A 142 12.40 17.63 12.95
C THR A 142 13.69 17.94 12.17
N GLY A 143 14.78 17.25 12.46
CA GLY A 143 16.08 17.42 11.82
C GLY A 143 16.32 16.46 10.66
N ASN A 144 17.48 16.61 10.00
CA ASN A 144 18.06 15.62 9.09
C ASN A 144 17.22 15.23 7.86
N GLY A 145 16.14 15.96 7.56
CA GLY A 145 15.20 15.62 6.49
C GLY A 145 14.28 14.44 6.85
N ILE A 146 14.18 14.06 8.12
CA ILE A 146 13.27 13.00 8.57
C ILE A 146 11.80 13.34 8.25
N PRO A 147 11.29 14.56 8.48
CA PRO A 147 9.89 14.88 8.15
C PRO A 147 9.57 14.66 6.68
N THR A 148 10.49 15.06 5.79
CA THR A 148 10.35 14.86 4.34
C THR A 148 10.38 13.38 3.97
N THR A 149 11.23 12.57 4.62
CA THR A 149 11.26 11.12 4.42
C THR A 149 9.95 10.46 4.88
N LEU A 150 9.43 10.83 6.05
CA LEU A 150 8.17 10.29 6.56
C LEU A 150 6.98 10.64 5.66
N LEU A 151 6.90 11.89 5.20
CA LEU A 151 5.89 12.30 4.22
C LEU A 151 6.04 11.55 2.90
N ALA A 152 7.27 11.37 2.41
CA ALA A 152 7.54 10.61 1.20
C ALA A 152 7.12 9.14 1.33
N VAL A 153 7.30 8.51 2.50
CA VAL A 153 6.82 7.14 2.76
C VAL A 153 5.29 7.08 2.68
N VAL A 154 4.57 7.99 3.36
CA VAL A 154 3.09 8.01 3.31
C VAL A 154 2.60 8.23 1.88
N ALA A 155 3.22 9.17 1.15
CA ALA A 155 2.90 9.43 -0.25
C ALA A 155 3.17 8.21 -1.14
N ALA A 156 4.32 7.55 -0.98
CA ALA A 156 4.69 6.38 -1.76
C ALA A 156 3.73 5.20 -1.51
N VAL A 157 3.38 4.92 -0.25
CA VAL A 157 2.40 3.87 0.11
C VAL A 157 1.03 4.19 -0.48
N THR A 158 0.60 5.46 -0.41
CA THR A 158 -0.64 5.92 -1.04
C THR A 158 -0.64 5.68 -2.55
N LEU A 159 0.44 6.05 -3.23
CA LEU A 159 0.61 5.82 -4.67
C LEU A 159 0.59 4.32 -5.01
N TYR A 160 1.23 3.48 -4.20
CA TYR A 160 1.21 2.03 -4.40
C TYR A 160 -0.19 1.43 -4.26
N ALA A 161 -1.02 1.95 -3.36
CA ALA A 161 -2.42 1.54 -3.27
C ALA A 161 -3.18 1.86 -4.58
N VAL A 162 -2.97 3.06 -5.13
CA VAL A 162 -3.56 3.50 -6.40
C VAL A 162 -3.04 2.66 -7.57
N ILE A 163 -1.74 2.40 -7.63
CA ILE A 163 -1.12 1.52 -8.63
C ILE A 163 -1.71 0.11 -8.54
N GLY A 164 -1.89 -0.43 -7.33
CA GLY A 164 -2.55 -1.71 -7.10
C GLY A 164 -3.94 -1.78 -7.72
N VAL A 165 -4.77 -0.75 -7.50
CA VAL A 165 -6.08 -0.65 -8.14
C VAL A 165 -5.97 -0.60 -9.67
N GLY A 166 -5.05 0.21 -10.22
CA GLY A 166 -4.80 0.30 -11.65
C GLY A 166 -4.38 -1.03 -12.28
N LEU A 167 -3.42 -1.72 -11.66
CA LEU A 167 -2.98 -3.05 -12.09
C LEU A 167 -4.11 -4.08 -12.03
N GLY A 168 -4.90 -4.06 -10.96
CA GLY A 168 -6.09 -4.92 -10.85
C GLY A 168 -7.13 -4.66 -11.96
N ALA A 169 -7.20 -3.43 -12.48
CA ALA A 169 -8.06 -3.10 -13.63
C ALA A 169 -7.50 -3.68 -14.94
N VAL A 170 -6.20 -3.48 -15.21
CA VAL A 170 -5.54 -3.95 -16.44
C VAL A 170 -5.52 -5.48 -16.52
N LEU A 171 -5.13 -6.17 -15.45
CA LEU A 171 -5.07 -7.63 -15.42
C LEU A 171 -6.44 -8.27 -15.65
N ARG A 172 -7.52 -7.58 -15.22
CA ARG A 172 -8.88 -8.03 -15.50
C ARG A 172 -9.25 -7.86 -16.97
N ASP A 173 -8.82 -6.78 -17.63
CA ASP A 173 -9.04 -6.63 -19.07
C ASP A 173 -8.32 -7.71 -19.89
N GLN A 174 -7.17 -8.20 -19.44
CA GLN A 174 -6.51 -9.35 -20.07
C GLN A 174 -7.33 -10.64 -19.95
N VAL A 175 -7.90 -10.93 -18.77
CA VAL A 175 -8.80 -12.09 -18.58
C VAL A 175 -10.07 -11.94 -19.41
N ALA A 176 -10.64 -10.73 -19.50
CA ALA A 176 -11.81 -10.45 -20.34
C ALA A 176 -11.51 -10.63 -21.83
N THR A 177 -10.33 -10.20 -22.28
CA THR A 177 -9.84 -10.39 -23.66
C THR A 177 -9.67 -11.87 -23.97
N ALA A 178 -9.03 -12.64 -23.09
CA ALA A 178 -8.85 -14.09 -23.26
C ALA A 178 -10.19 -14.85 -23.29
N ALA A 179 -11.12 -14.50 -22.39
CA ALA A 179 -12.46 -15.09 -22.37
C ALA A 179 -13.26 -14.73 -23.62
N GLY A 180 -13.17 -13.48 -24.09
CA GLY A 180 -13.77 -13.04 -25.35
C GLY A 180 -13.24 -13.83 -26.54
N LEU A 181 -11.92 -14.03 -26.61
CA LEU A 181 -11.26 -14.80 -27.67
C LEU A 181 -11.66 -16.28 -27.67
N LEU A 182 -11.79 -16.89 -26.48
CA LEU A 182 -12.30 -18.26 -26.33
C LEU A 182 -13.77 -18.38 -26.75
N LEU A 183 -14.60 -17.39 -26.42
CA LEU A 183 -16.01 -17.37 -26.82
C LEU A 183 -16.17 -17.18 -28.33
N THR A 184 -15.33 -16.35 -28.97
CA THR A 184 -15.31 -16.22 -30.44
C THR A 184 -14.80 -17.48 -31.10
N ALA A 185 -13.73 -18.11 -30.57
CA ALA A 185 -13.22 -19.38 -31.08
C ALA A 185 -14.26 -20.52 -30.99
N ARG A 186 -15.14 -20.51 -29.98
CA ARG A 186 -16.22 -21.50 -29.84
C ARG A 186 -17.35 -21.30 -30.86
N ARG A 187 -17.55 -20.08 -31.38
CA ARG A 187 -18.58 -19.79 -32.39
C ARG A 187 -18.19 -20.25 -33.79
N ASP A 188 -16.90 -20.39 -34.07
CA ASP A 188 -16.41 -20.83 -35.38
C ASP A 188 -16.41 -22.37 -35.55
N ILE A 189 -16.78 -23.12 -34.50
CA ILE A 189 -16.76 -24.61 -34.47
C ILE A 189 -18.19 -25.20 -34.53
N SER A 190 -19.24 -24.37 -34.44
CA SER A 190 -20.65 -24.78 -34.51
C SER A 190 -21.32 -24.35 -35.81
#